data_AF-A0A0F9P7S5-F1
#
_entry.id   AF-A0A0F9P7S5-F1
#
_cell.length_a   1.000
_cell.length_b   1.000
_cell.length_c   1.000
_cell.angle_alpha   90.00
_cell.angle_beta   90.00
_cell.angle_gamma   90.00
#
_symmetry.space_group_name_H-M   'P 1'
#
loop_
_entity.id
_entity.type
_entity.pdbx_description
1 polymer ?
#
loop_
_entity_poly.entity_id
_entity_poly.type
_entity_poly.pdbx_seq_one_letter_code
_entity_poly.pdbx_strand_id
1 'polypeptide(L)'
;MITGFTIILEDEILFCSDEIKHNVFEIVLFVEKLLRTINPKNSWLLNKICLKDHKSGRERIIINHIITKKKQHLFFCVVGNFNVGSSEAVKMVNEFGKQVNKYYKNLATLKQNSNDSVFKDILKLIIAYLKDKYSEPLEEEIIFNYNGNDTRNSILYVGISSQGLPIISQLCDTSLLGYLAKETTNENIEVFSSDLSAKLETISMNTQIRTKTKIKEIQINDTENSSNKIIILFGNINKYSLDFIASGNFYKIKEIFKQFKSKVSLDSIFNTEFSGDLKPFKHLNQYLNEIIREFDN
;
A
#
# COMPACT_ATOMS: atom_id res chain seq x y z
N MET A 1 -16.40 11.07 -9.53
CA MET A 1 -15.66 9.93 -8.93
C MET A 1 -14.14 10.15 -8.84
N ILE A 2 -13.49 10.73 -9.86
CA ILE A 2 -12.07 11.13 -9.83
C ILE A 2 -11.91 12.41 -9.01
N THR A 3 -10.96 12.45 -8.07
CA THR A 3 -10.77 13.59 -7.15
C THR A 3 -9.41 14.27 -7.30
N GLY A 4 -8.38 13.63 -7.85
CA GLY A 4 -7.11 14.32 -8.09
C GLY A 4 -6.09 13.51 -8.89
N PHE A 5 -5.07 14.21 -9.37
CA PHE A 5 -3.91 13.69 -10.09
C PHE A 5 -2.63 14.26 -9.49
N THR A 6 -1.55 13.49 -9.53
CA THR A 6 -0.23 13.97 -9.12
C THR A 6 0.88 13.33 -9.92
N ILE A 7 2.02 14.03 -9.94
CA ILE A 7 3.29 13.53 -10.43
C ILE A 7 4.29 13.68 -9.29
N ILE A 8 4.94 12.58 -8.91
CA ILE A 8 5.93 12.54 -7.83
C ILE A 8 7.23 12.00 -8.41
N LEU A 9 8.35 12.68 -8.13
CA LEU A 9 9.69 12.25 -8.52
C LEU A 9 10.56 12.21 -7.26
N GLU A 10 11.05 11.02 -6.91
CA GLU A 10 11.72 10.77 -5.63
C GLU A 10 10.85 11.22 -4.45
N ASP A 11 11.37 12.13 -3.63
CA ASP A 11 10.73 12.70 -2.45
C ASP A 11 9.93 13.98 -2.76
N GLU A 12 9.78 14.35 -4.04
CA GLU A 12 9.20 15.64 -4.46
C GLU A 12 7.91 15.47 -5.25
N ILE A 13 6.82 16.09 -4.77
CA ILE A 13 5.57 16.21 -5.52
C ILE A 13 5.74 17.36 -6.53
N LEU A 14 5.97 17.01 -7.80
CA LEU A 14 6.18 17.96 -8.89
C LEU A 14 4.87 18.65 -9.32
N PHE A 15 3.74 17.99 -9.11
CA PHE A 15 2.42 18.49 -9.49
C PHE A 15 1.33 17.89 -8.62
N CYS A 16 0.36 18.71 -8.23
CA CYS A 16 -0.90 18.27 -7.66
C CYS A 16 -2.06 19.01 -8.33
N SER A 17 -3.08 18.29 -8.81
CA SER A 17 -4.23 18.93 -9.47
C SER A 17 -5.18 19.61 -8.51
N ASP A 18 -5.15 19.21 -7.24
CA ASP A 18 -5.99 19.73 -6.16
C ASP A 18 -5.16 19.79 -4.88
N GLU A 19 -4.87 21.01 -4.42
CA GLU A 19 -4.05 21.25 -3.22
C GLU A 19 -4.62 20.57 -1.96
N ILE A 20 -5.94 20.36 -1.89
CA ILE A 20 -6.57 19.65 -0.77
C ILE A 20 -6.11 18.18 -0.73
N LYS A 21 -5.79 17.60 -1.90
CA LYS A 21 -5.31 16.22 -2.04
C LYS A 21 -3.80 16.09 -1.89
N HIS A 22 -3.05 17.18 -1.71
CA HIS A 22 -1.58 17.11 -1.54
C HIS A 22 -1.19 16.13 -0.43
N ASN A 23 -1.79 16.26 0.76
CA ASN A 23 -1.54 15.39 1.91
C ASN A 23 -1.90 13.92 1.66
N VAL A 24 -2.85 13.65 0.76
CA VAL A 24 -3.22 12.29 0.36
C VAL A 24 -2.11 11.67 -0.48
N PHE A 25 -1.49 12.44 -1.37
CA PHE A 25 -0.39 11.97 -2.20
C PHE A 25 0.93 11.84 -1.44
N GLU A 26 1.15 12.59 -0.37
CA GLU A 26 2.31 12.38 0.53
C GLU A 26 2.34 10.96 1.12
N ILE A 27 1.19 10.27 1.22
CA ILE A 27 1.15 8.88 1.68
C ILE A 27 1.91 7.94 0.75
N VAL A 28 1.98 8.26 -0.55
CA VAL A 28 2.80 7.53 -1.53
C VAL A 28 4.27 7.58 -1.12
N LEU A 29 4.77 8.72 -0.67
CA LEU A 29 6.17 8.90 -0.23
C LEU A 29 6.49 8.09 1.03
N PHE A 30 5.57 8.02 2.00
CA PHE A 30 5.79 7.21 3.20
C PHE A 30 5.83 5.71 2.89
N VAL A 31 4.95 5.25 2.00
CA VAL A 31 4.96 3.85 1.55
C VAL A 31 6.22 3.53 0.76
N GLU A 32 6.63 4.42 -0.14
CA GLU A 32 7.86 4.29 -0.92
C GLU A 32 9.10 4.09 -0.04
N LYS A 33 9.25 4.90 1.01
CA LYS A 33 10.35 4.79 1.98
C LYS A 33 10.35 3.45 2.72
N LEU A 34 9.18 2.93 3.08
CA LEU A 34 9.06 1.57 3.62
C LEU A 34 9.56 0.55 2.60
N LEU A 35 9.09 0.61 1.35
CA LEU A 35 9.45 -0.35 0.31
C LEU A 35 10.95 -0.38 0.05
N ARG A 36 11.61 0.78 -0.03
CA ARG A 36 13.08 0.84 -0.16
C ARG A 36 13.81 0.17 0.99
N THR A 37 13.22 0.20 2.19
CA THR A 37 13.86 -0.38 3.37
C THR A 37 13.72 -1.89 3.44
N ILE A 38 12.58 -2.44 3.00
CA ILE A 38 12.30 -3.89 3.08
C ILE A 38 12.57 -4.63 1.77
N ASN A 39 12.72 -3.91 0.66
CA ASN A 39 13.09 -4.45 -0.64
C ASN A 39 14.15 -3.57 -1.34
N PRO A 40 15.43 -3.64 -0.91
CA PRO A 40 16.51 -2.81 -1.46
C PRO A 40 16.89 -3.16 -2.91
N LYS A 41 16.43 -4.32 -3.43
CA LYS A 41 16.57 -4.66 -4.85
C LYS A 41 15.67 -3.81 -5.76
N ASN A 42 14.68 -3.13 -5.18
CA ASN A 42 13.69 -2.31 -5.88
C ASN A 42 12.92 -3.11 -6.95
N SER A 43 12.63 -4.39 -6.70
CA SER A 43 11.75 -5.20 -7.55
C SER A 43 10.25 -4.95 -7.29
N TRP A 44 9.92 -4.17 -6.26
CA TRP A 44 8.53 -3.95 -5.83
C TRP A 44 8.02 -2.61 -6.33
N LEU A 45 7.00 -2.67 -7.17
CA LEU A 45 6.34 -1.50 -7.73
C LEU A 45 5.00 -1.26 -7.03
N LEU A 46 4.95 -0.21 -6.21
CA LEU A 46 3.70 0.31 -5.65
C LEU A 46 2.65 0.55 -6.74
N ASN A 47 1.49 -0.07 -6.57
CA ASN A 47 0.40 -0.06 -7.55
C ASN A 47 -0.86 0.64 -6.99
N LYS A 48 -1.18 0.42 -5.72
CA LYS A 48 -2.42 0.94 -5.12
C LYS A 48 -2.27 1.23 -3.64
N ILE A 49 -2.94 2.28 -3.18
CA ILE A 49 -3.20 2.56 -1.77
C ILE A 49 -4.69 2.80 -1.59
N CYS A 50 -5.34 2.13 -0.63
CA CYS A 50 -6.72 2.41 -0.25
C CYS A 50 -6.78 3.13 1.10
N LEU A 51 -7.48 4.24 1.09
CA LEU A 51 -7.82 5.05 2.24
C LEU A 51 -9.31 4.89 2.54
N LYS A 52 -9.67 4.88 3.82
CA LYS A 52 -11.05 4.85 4.27
C LYS A 52 -11.28 5.94 5.30
N ASP A 53 -12.26 6.77 5.00
CA ASP A 53 -12.91 7.65 5.97
C ASP A 53 -14.22 6.97 6.43
N HIS A 54 -14.60 7.22 7.68
CA HIS A 54 -15.91 6.82 8.20
C HIS A 54 -17.05 7.63 7.60
N LYS A 55 -16.79 8.86 7.12
CA LYS A 55 -17.81 9.77 6.56
C LYS A 55 -17.88 9.75 5.04
N SER A 56 -16.73 9.90 4.36
CA SER A 56 -16.67 10.10 2.90
C SER A 56 -16.49 8.82 2.07
N GLY A 57 -16.37 7.65 2.71
CA GLY A 57 -16.24 6.36 2.02
C GLY A 57 -14.79 5.94 1.80
N ARG A 58 -14.55 5.15 0.74
CA ARG A 58 -13.20 4.69 0.36
C ARG A 58 -12.67 5.52 -0.79
N GLU A 59 -11.44 5.98 -0.67
CA GLU A 59 -10.67 6.51 -1.79
C GLU A 59 -9.51 5.57 -2.10
N ARG A 60 -9.12 5.53 -3.36
CA ARG A 60 -8.00 4.73 -3.84
C ARG A 60 -7.08 5.61 -4.66
N ILE A 61 -5.80 5.56 -4.32
CA ILE A 61 -4.72 6.09 -5.14
C ILE A 61 -4.29 4.95 -6.05
N ILE A 62 -4.52 5.10 -7.36
CA ILE A 62 -4.01 4.19 -8.39
C ILE A 62 -2.70 4.79 -8.90
N ILE A 63 -1.65 3.95 -8.95
CA ILE A 63 -0.27 4.40 -9.08
C ILE A 63 0.38 3.66 -10.25
N ASN A 64 0.90 4.42 -11.20
CA ASN A 64 1.86 3.94 -12.17
C ASN A 64 3.27 4.31 -11.66
N HIS A 65 3.92 3.34 -11.03
CA HIS A 65 5.27 3.48 -10.47
C HIS A 65 6.31 2.97 -11.45
N ILE A 66 7.25 3.84 -11.80
CA ILE A 66 8.33 3.58 -12.74
C ILE A 66 9.66 3.79 -12.04
N ILE A 67 10.52 2.77 -12.06
CA ILE A 67 11.91 2.88 -11.67
C ILE A 67 12.75 3.08 -12.94
N THR A 68 13.44 4.20 -13.03
CA THR A 68 14.26 4.53 -14.19
C THR A 68 15.60 3.79 -14.19
N LYS A 69 16.32 3.85 -15.33
CA LYS A 69 17.68 3.29 -15.45
C LYS A 69 18.67 3.86 -14.41
N LYS A 70 18.43 5.09 -13.93
CA LYS A 70 19.23 5.73 -12.87
C LYS A 70 18.74 5.36 -11.46
N LYS A 71 17.90 4.34 -11.32
CA LYS A 71 17.23 3.91 -10.08
C LYS A 71 16.37 5.01 -9.44
N GLN A 72 15.90 5.96 -10.24
CA GLN A 72 15.00 7.00 -9.75
C GLN A 72 13.55 6.53 -9.80
N HIS A 73 12.78 6.86 -8.77
CA HIS A 73 11.38 6.52 -8.60
C HIS A 73 10.48 7.65 -9.10
N LEU A 74 9.67 7.35 -10.11
CA LEU A 74 8.69 8.26 -10.68
C LEU A 74 7.29 7.66 -10.50
N PHE A 75 6.38 8.45 -9.97
CA PHE A 75 5.00 8.06 -9.75
C PHE A 75 4.07 8.99 -10.51
N PHE A 76 3.22 8.39 -11.33
CA PHE A 76 1.99 9.04 -11.78
C PHE A 76 0.86 8.47 -10.94
N CYS A 77 0.05 9.32 -10.31
CA CYS A 77 -1.04 8.84 -9.49
C CYS A 77 -2.36 9.53 -9.82
N VAL A 78 -3.44 8.77 -9.67
CA VAL A 78 -4.81 9.28 -9.71
C VAL A 78 -5.53 8.82 -8.45
N VAL A 79 -6.25 9.74 -7.80
CA VAL A 79 -7.07 9.44 -6.63
C VAL A 79 -8.56 9.65 -6.94
N GLY A 80 -9.38 8.79 -6.37
CA GLY A 80 -10.83 8.82 -6.50
C GLY A 80 -11.49 7.66 -5.78
N ASN A 81 -12.82 7.62 -5.79
CA ASN A 81 -13.60 6.49 -5.28
C ASN A 81 -13.67 5.35 -6.30
N PHE A 82 -12.51 4.79 -6.67
CA PHE A 82 -12.42 3.70 -7.64
C PHE A 82 -12.72 2.37 -6.98
N ASN A 83 -13.17 1.41 -7.77
CA ASN A 83 -13.29 0.02 -7.33
C ASN A 83 -11.92 -0.65 -7.14
N VAL A 84 -11.85 -1.68 -6.27
CA VAL A 84 -10.58 -2.35 -5.96
C VAL A 84 -9.96 -3.06 -7.17
N GLY A 85 -10.78 -3.58 -8.07
CA GLY A 85 -10.36 -4.25 -9.29
C GLY A 85 -10.44 -3.38 -10.55
N SER A 86 -10.59 -2.05 -10.41
CA SER A 86 -10.85 -1.16 -11.54
C SER A 86 -9.71 -1.21 -12.57
N SER A 87 -10.01 -1.77 -13.73
CA SER A 87 -9.15 -1.82 -14.91
C SER A 87 -9.13 -0.47 -15.62
N GLU A 88 -10.26 0.25 -15.65
CA GLU A 88 -10.35 1.57 -16.26
C GLU A 88 -9.51 2.60 -15.50
N ALA A 89 -9.48 2.54 -14.16
CA ALA A 89 -8.63 3.44 -13.38
C ALA A 89 -7.13 3.17 -13.62
N VAL A 90 -6.76 1.90 -13.85
CA VAL A 90 -5.39 1.51 -14.23
C VAL A 90 -5.05 2.02 -15.64
N LYS A 91 -5.97 1.87 -16.61
CA LYS A 91 -5.79 2.43 -17.97
C LYS A 91 -5.62 3.94 -17.92
N MET A 92 -6.42 4.64 -17.10
CA MET A 92 -6.35 6.08 -16.93
C MET A 92 -5.01 6.55 -16.37
N VAL A 93 -4.49 5.96 -15.29
CA VAL A 93 -3.17 6.39 -14.74
C VAL A 93 -2.02 6.09 -15.71
N ASN A 94 -2.11 5.00 -16.45
CA ASN A 94 -1.12 4.66 -17.47
C ASN A 94 -1.16 5.64 -18.64
N GLU A 95 -2.36 6.01 -19.10
CA GLU A 95 -2.56 7.02 -20.12
C GLU A 95 -2.09 8.40 -19.64
N PHE A 96 -2.34 8.76 -18.38
CA PHE A 96 -1.82 9.98 -17.77
C PHE A 96 -0.29 10.04 -17.89
N GLY A 97 0.41 9.02 -17.41
CA GLY A 97 1.87 8.94 -17.55
C GLY A 97 2.34 9.02 -19.01
N LYS A 98 1.66 8.33 -19.94
CA LYS A 98 1.97 8.40 -21.38
C LYS A 98 1.82 9.82 -21.94
N GLN A 99 0.72 10.50 -21.63
CA GLN A 99 0.48 11.85 -22.13
C GLN A 99 1.50 12.83 -21.58
N VAL A 100 1.82 12.78 -20.27
CA VAL A 100 2.88 13.61 -19.68
C VAL A 100 4.22 13.36 -20.36
N ASN A 101 4.60 12.09 -20.57
CA ASN A 101 5.88 11.74 -21.19
C ASN A 101 5.98 12.13 -22.67
N LYS A 102 4.87 12.39 -23.38
CA LYS A 102 4.92 12.96 -24.74
C LYS A 102 5.46 14.38 -24.74
N TYR A 103 5.07 15.19 -23.76
CA TYR A 103 5.50 16.58 -23.61
C TYR A 103 6.84 16.68 -22.86
N TYR A 104 7.06 15.84 -21.85
CA TYR A 104 8.25 15.87 -20.99
C TYR A 104 9.03 14.54 -21.10
N LYS A 105 9.74 14.37 -22.23
CA LYS A 105 10.38 13.10 -22.63
C LYS A 105 11.41 12.54 -21.66
N ASN A 106 12.00 13.38 -20.81
CA ASN A 106 12.99 12.95 -19.83
C ASN A 106 12.75 13.62 -18.46
N LEU A 107 13.26 12.98 -17.41
CA LEU A 107 13.09 13.42 -16.02
C LEU A 107 13.66 14.82 -15.74
N ALA A 108 14.76 15.20 -16.39
CA ALA A 108 15.38 16.50 -16.17
C ALA A 108 14.46 17.62 -16.68
N THR A 109 13.90 17.44 -17.88
CA THR A 109 12.91 18.36 -18.44
C THR A 109 11.64 18.39 -17.60
N LEU A 110 11.15 17.24 -17.14
CA LEU A 110 9.98 17.18 -16.26
C LEU A 110 10.21 17.98 -14.97
N LYS A 111 11.34 17.76 -14.30
CA LYS A 111 11.70 18.47 -13.06
C LYS A 111 11.91 19.96 -13.28
N GLN A 112 12.66 20.35 -14.31
CA GLN A 112 12.96 21.75 -14.60
C GLN A 112 11.70 22.57 -14.88
N ASN A 113 10.73 21.98 -15.58
CA ASN A 113 9.50 22.68 -15.95
C ASN A 113 8.43 22.64 -14.86
N SER A 114 8.60 21.88 -13.78
CA SER A 114 7.57 21.72 -12.72
C SER A 114 7.13 23.04 -12.06
N ASN A 115 8.02 24.04 -12.05
CA ASN A 115 7.75 25.37 -11.51
C ASN A 115 7.16 26.36 -12.53
N ASP A 116 7.07 25.98 -13.81
CA ASP A 116 6.53 26.83 -14.87
C ASP A 116 4.99 26.82 -14.84
N SER A 117 4.35 27.97 -15.04
CA SER A 117 2.90 28.05 -15.21
C SER A 117 2.41 27.25 -16.42
N VAL A 118 3.18 27.24 -17.53
CA VAL A 118 2.84 26.52 -18.76
C VAL A 118 2.76 25.01 -18.51
N PHE A 119 3.62 24.50 -17.61
CA PHE A 119 3.58 23.10 -17.19
C PHE A 119 2.25 22.75 -16.53
N LYS A 120 1.77 23.58 -15.60
CA LYS A 120 0.47 23.39 -14.95
C LYS A 120 -0.68 23.45 -15.94
N ASP A 121 -0.62 24.35 -16.93
CA ASP A 121 -1.68 24.51 -17.92
C ASP A 121 -1.76 23.31 -18.87
N ILE A 122 -0.61 22.79 -19.33
CA ILE A 122 -0.55 21.55 -20.13
C ILE A 122 -1.15 20.37 -19.33
N LEU A 123 -0.78 20.23 -18.05
CA LEU A 123 -1.29 19.16 -17.20
C LEU A 123 -2.81 19.28 -16.97
N LYS A 124 -3.34 20.49 -16.78
CA LYS A 124 -4.79 20.72 -16.69
C LYS A 124 -5.52 20.25 -17.96
N LEU A 125 -4.97 20.52 -19.13
CA LEU A 125 -5.55 20.06 -20.41
C LEU A 125 -5.55 18.54 -20.52
N ILE A 126 -4.43 17.88 -20.17
CA ILE A 126 -4.34 16.42 -20.13
C ILE A 126 -5.39 15.84 -19.15
N ILE A 127 -5.51 16.43 -17.96
CA ILE A 127 -6.46 15.98 -16.95
C ILE A 127 -7.91 16.17 -17.40
N ALA A 128 -8.24 17.29 -18.04
CA ALA A 128 -9.57 17.54 -18.58
C ALA A 128 -9.94 16.47 -19.61
N TYR A 129 -9.03 16.17 -20.54
CA TYR A 129 -9.19 15.09 -21.51
C TYR A 129 -9.40 13.71 -20.85
N LEU A 130 -8.61 13.38 -19.82
CA LEU A 130 -8.73 12.09 -19.14
C LEU A 130 -10.03 11.97 -18.35
N LYS A 131 -10.45 13.06 -17.68
CA LYS A 131 -11.73 13.08 -16.97
C LYS A 131 -12.88 12.88 -17.95
N ASP A 132 -12.89 13.59 -19.06
CA ASP A 132 -13.91 13.44 -20.11
C ASP A 132 -13.95 12.00 -20.64
N LYS A 133 -12.80 11.46 -21.04
CA LYS A 133 -12.67 10.12 -21.62
C LYS A 133 -13.07 8.98 -20.68
N TYR A 134 -12.77 9.09 -19.38
CA TYR A 134 -12.91 7.97 -18.44
C TYR A 134 -14.06 8.11 -17.44
N SER A 135 -14.77 9.24 -17.36
CA SER A 135 -15.86 9.40 -16.37
C SER A 135 -16.96 8.36 -16.54
N GLU A 136 -17.52 8.22 -17.73
CA GLU A 136 -18.57 7.23 -18.02
C GLU A 136 -18.05 5.78 -17.96
N PRO A 137 -16.91 5.40 -18.61
CA PRO A 137 -16.38 4.05 -18.48
C PRO A 137 -16.13 3.58 -17.05
N LEU A 138 -15.74 4.48 -16.16
CA LEU A 138 -15.53 4.14 -14.76
C LEU A 138 -16.84 3.97 -13.97
N GLU A 139 -17.91 4.65 -14.36
CA GLU A 139 -19.24 4.50 -13.77
C GLU A 139 -19.91 3.20 -14.23
N GLU A 140 -19.70 2.83 -15.49
CA GLU A 140 -20.24 1.61 -16.11
C GLU A 140 -19.41 0.35 -15.84
N GLU A 141 -18.23 0.49 -15.22
CA GLU A 141 -17.28 -0.61 -15.09
C GLU A 141 -17.85 -1.79 -14.28
N ILE A 142 -18.03 -2.91 -14.96
CA ILE A 142 -18.37 -4.19 -14.33
C ILE A 142 -17.09 -4.83 -13.80
N ILE A 143 -16.97 -4.93 -12.48
CA ILE A 143 -15.83 -5.60 -11.86
C ILE A 143 -16.04 -7.11 -11.91
N PHE A 144 -15.16 -7.80 -12.63
CA PHE A 144 -15.01 -9.24 -12.45
C PHE A 144 -13.97 -9.49 -11.37
N ASN A 145 -14.38 -10.18 -10.30
CA ASN A 145 -13.44 -10.73 -9.33
C ASN A 145 -12.69 -11.87 -10.02
N TYR A 146 -11.66 -11.53 -10.79
CA TYR A 146 -10.81 -12.53 -11.40
C TYR A 146 -10.03 -13.22 -10.28
N ASN A 147 -10.52 -14.37 -9.86
CA ASN A 147 -9.73 -15.32 -9.10
C ASN A 147 -8.70 -15.88 -10.06
N GLY A 148 -7.52 -15.27 -10.11
CA GLY A 148 -6.40 -15.87 -10.81
C GLY A 148 -6.25 -17.33 -10.36
N ASN A 149 -6.16 -18.25 -11.34
CA ASN A 149 -6.20 -19.69 -11.07
C ASN A 149 -4.88 -20.24 -10.51
N ASP A 150 -3.79 -19.46 -10.50
CA ASP A 150 -2.42 -19.99 -10.35
C ASP A 150 -1.54 -19.35 -9.27
N THR A 151 -2.10 -18.58 -8.33
CA THR A 151 -1.27 -17.93 -7.29
C THR A 151 -1.28 -18.74 -6.00
N ARG A 152 -0.16 -19.39 -5.67
CA ARG A 152 0.08 -19.85 -4.29
C ARG A 152 0.06 -18.61 -3.40
N ASN A 153 -0.86 -18.61 -2.43
CA ASN A 153 -0.91 -17.55 -1.45
C ASN A 153 0.15 -17.84 -0.38
N SER A 154 0.87 -16.83 0.08
CA SER A 154 1.76 -16.96 1.24
C SER A 154 1.57 -15.80 2.21
N ILE A 155 1.62 -16.10 3.51
CA ILE A 155 1.73 -15.07 4.54
C ILE A 155 3.22 -14.74 4.68
N LEU A 156 3.56 -13.47 4.57
CA LEU A 156 4.94 -13.00 4.72
C LEU A 156 5.18 -12.51 6.14
N TYR A 157 4.23 -11.74 6.69
CA TYR A 157 4.34 -11.14 8.02
C TYR A 157 2.95 -10.92 8.63
N VAL A 158 2.88 -11.07 9.95
CA VAL A 158 1.72 -10.65 10.75
C VAL A 158 2.20 -9.93 12.01
N GLY A 159 1.56 -8.80 12.31
CA GLY A 159 1.87 -7.99 13.47
C GLY A 159 0.61 -7.55 14.21
N ILE A 160 0.65 -7.57 15.54
CA ILE A 160 -0.29 -6.87 16.40
C ILE A 160 0.52 -5.93 17.26
N SER A 161 0.17 -4.66 17.28
CA SER A 161 0.91 -3.65 18.05
C SER A 161 -0.01 -2.77 18.89
N SER A 162 0.54 -2.19 19.95
CA SER A 162 -0.10 -1.13 20.73
C SER A 162 0.78 0.09 20.66
N GLN A 163 0.27 1.17 20.04
CA GLN A 163 1.04 2.42 19.84
C GLN A 163 2.41 2.19 19.17
N GLY A 164 2.49 1.24 18.23
CA GLY A 164 3.73 0.88 17.53
C GLY A 164 4.65 -0.05 18.29
N LEU A 165 4.32 -0.42 19.54
CA LEU A 165 5.04 -1.45 20.27
C LEU A 165 4.49 -2.84 19.91
N PRO A 166 5.30 -3.72 19.30
CA PRO A 166 4.83 -5.03 18.84
C PRO A 166 4.45 -5.90 20.04
N ILE A 167 3.20 -6.35 20.06
CA ILE A 167 2.65 -7.35 20.98
C ILE A 167 2.90 -8.75 20.43
N ILE A 168 2.63 -8.91 19.13
CA ILE A 168 3.00 -10.07 18.34
C ILE A 168 3.65 -9.52 17.08
N SER A 169 4.79 -10.08 16.72
CA SER A 169 5.32 -9.90 15.37
C SER A 169 5.92 -11.22 14.91
N GLN A 170 5.44 -11.72 13.79
CA GLN A 170 5.92 -12.97 13.21
C GLN A 170 6.23 -12.77 11.74
N LEU A 171 7.50 -12.97 11.40
CA LEU A 171 7.96 -13.16 10.04
C LEU A 171 7.69 -14.61 9.63
N CYS A 172 6.69 -14.81 8.78
CA CYS A 172 6.28 -16.14 8.32
C CYS A 172 7.14 -16.63 7.16
N ASP A 173 7.64 -15.70 6.34
CA ASP A 173 8.58 -15.99 5.24
C ASP A 173 9.91 -15.28 5.50
N THR A 174 10.93 -16.06 5.87
CA THR A 174 12.26 -15.56 6.18
C THR A 174 13.04 -15.09 4.96
N SER A 175 12.57 -15.36 3.73
CA SER A 175 13.19 -14.83 2.51
C SER A 175 13.27 -13.31 2.49
N LEU A 176 12.37 -12.62 3.20
CA LEU A 176 12.41 -11.17 3.42
C LEU A 176 13.72 -10.69 4.07
N LEU A 177 14.34 -11.48 4.96
CA LEU A 177 15.67 -11.17 5.50
C LEU A 177 16.79 -11.35 4.47
N GLY A 178 16.62 -12.31 3.56
CA GLY A 178 17.53 -12.53 2.44
C GLY A 178 17.62 -11.32 1.51
N TYR A 179 16.51 -10.58 1.31
CA TYR A 179 16.52 -9.32 0.57
C TYR A 179 17.40 -8.25 1.23
N LEU A 180 17.58 -8.31 2.55
CA LEU A 180 18.43 -7.40 3.33
C LEU A 180 19.87 -7.90 3.50
N ALA A 181 20.24 -9.01 2.85
CA ALA A 181 21.53 -9.68 3.05
C ALA A 181 21.86 -9.96 4.52
N LYS A 182 20.83 -10.23 5.34
CA LYS A 182 20.98 -10.61 6.74
C LYS A 182 20.91 -12.12 6.91
N GLU A 183 21.70 -12.65 7.84
CA GLU A 183 21.58 -14.05 8.25
C GLU A 183 20.22 -14.32 8.90
N THR A 184 19.67 -15.51 8.65
CA THR A 184 18.39 -15.93 9.25
C THR A 184 18.62 -16.44 10.67
N THR A 185 18.76 -15.52 11.61
CA THR A 185 18.85 -15.80 13.05
C THR A 185 17.60 -15.29 13.77
N ASN A 186 17.25 -15.87 14.92
CA ASN A 186 16.09 -15.44 15.72
C ASN A 186 16.18 -13.96 16.10
N GLU A 187 17.38 -13.50 16.47
CA GLU A 187 17.64 -12.09 16.80
C GLU A 187 17.37 -11.17 15.59
N ASN A 188 17.86 -11.53 14.40
CA ASN A 188 17.62 -10.75 13.19
C ASN A 188 16.14 -10.72 12.79
N ILE A 189 15.44 -11.84 12.96
CA ILE A 189 13.99 -11.93 12.73
C ILE A 189 13.24 -10.99 13.68
N GLU A 190 13.58 -11.01 14.97
CA GLU A 190 12.94 -10.17 15.99
C GLU A 190 13.20 -8.68 15.73
N VAL A 191 14.46 -8.30 15.48
CA VAL A 191 14.84 -6.92 15.16
C VAL A 191 14.13 -6.42 13.90
N PHE A 192 14.10 -7.23 12.83
CA PHE A 192 13.41 -6.87 11.60
C PHE A 192 11.90 -6.76 11.80
N SER A 193 11.28 -7.71 12.49
CA SER A 193 9.82 -7.74 12.71
C SER A 193 9.36 -6.55 13.55
N SER A 194 10.17 -6.15 14.54
CA SER A 194 9.94 -4.95 15.35
C SER A 194 10.07 -3.66 14.52
N ASP A 195 11.15 -3.52 13.75
CA ASP A 195 11.36 -2.37 12.86
C ASP A 195 10.25 -2.24 11.80
N LEU A 196 9.84 -3.36 11.21
CA LEU A 196 8.73 -3.41 10.26
C LEU A 196 7.40 -2.97 10.89
N SER A 197 7.08 -3.49 12.08
CA SER A 197 5.87 -3.09 12.82
C SER A 197 5.85 -1.58 13.08
N ALA A 198 6.94 -1.03 13.57
CA ALA A 198 7.06 0.40 13.88
C ALA A 198 6.87 1.27 12.63
N LYS A 199 7.42 0.85 11.47
CA LYS A 199 7.27 1.57 10.20
C LYS A 199 5.85 1.52 9.66
N LEU A 200 5.17 0.38 9.76
CA LEU A 200 3.77 0.22 9.35
C LEU A 200 2.84 1.09 10.21
N GLU A 201 3.05 1.10 11.53
CA GLU A 201 2.30 1.98 12.44
C GLU A 201 2.57 3.46 12.10
N THR A 202 3.82 3.83 11.81
CA THR A 202 4.20 5.19 11.42
C THR A 202 3.45 5.64 10.15
N ILE A 203 3.31 4.76 9.15
CA ILE A 203 2.51 5.05 7.94
C ILE A 203 1.04 5.25 8.31
N SER A 204 0.48 4.35 9.13
CA SER A 204 -0.92 4.41 9.58
C SER A 204 -1.21 5.72 10.32
N MET A 205 -0.34 6.11 11.25
CA MET A 205 -0.44 7.35 12.02
C MET A 205 -0.27 8.60 11.15
N ASN A 206 0.74 8.65 10.28
CA ASN A 206 0.92 9.78 9.36
C ASN A 206 -0.29 9.94 8.42
N THR A 207 -0.87 8.83 7.96
CA THR A 207 -2.11 8.85 7.17
C THR A 207 -3.24 9.50 7.94
N GLN A 208 -3.46 9.08 9.19
CA GLN A 208 -4.50 9.63 10.05
C GLN A 208 -4.29 11.12 10.36
N ILE A 209 -3.06 11.55 10.64
CA ILE A 209 -2.75 12.95 10.95
C ILE A 209 -2.94 13.86 9.73
N ARG A 210 -2.36 13.48 8.58
CA ARG A 210 -2.29 14.35 7.40
C ARG A 210 -3.59 14.39 6.62
N THR A 211 -4.30 13.26 6.55
CA THR A 211 -5.49 13.11 5.69
C THR A 211 -6.79 12.99 6.47
N LYS A 212 -6.74 12.76 7.79
CA LYS A 212 -7.88 12.40 8.64
C LYS A 212 -8.59 11.10 8.21
N THR A 213 -7.94 10.29 7.38
CA THR A 213 -8.42 8.97 6.94
C THR A 213 -7.53 7.85 7.47
N LYS A 214 -7.99 6.60 7.35
CA LYS A 214 -7.20 5.42 7.70
C LYS A 214 -6.73 4.71 6.46
N ILE A 215 -5.46 4.32 6.41
CA ILE A 215 -4.98 3.35 5.43
C ILE A 215 -5.63 1.99 5.70
N LYS A 216 -5.97 1.28 4.62
CA LYS A 216 -6.62 -0.04 4.70
C LYS A 216 -5.90 -1.10 3.91
N GLU A 217 -5.39 -0.74 2.74
CA GLU A 217 -4.64 -1.68 1.91
C GLU A 217 -3.56 -0.96 1.12
N ILE A 218 -2.43 -1.64 0.93
CA ILE A 218 -1.40 -1.29 -0.06
C ILE A 218 -1.24 -2.51 -0.96
N GLN A 219 -1.22 -2.30 -2.28
CA GLN A 219 -0.94 -3.34 -3.25
C GLN A 219 0.32 -3.00 -4.03
N ILE A 220 1.16 -4.01 -4.20
CA ILE A 220 2.49 -3.93 -4.79
C ILE A 220 2.58 -5.04 -5.83
N ASN A 221 3.14 -4.71 -6.99
CA ASN A 221 3.50 -5.69 -8.00
C ASN A 221 4.97 -6.07 -7.81
N ASP A 222 5.27 -7.36 -7.76
CA ASP A 222 6.65 -7.86 -7.78
C ASP A 222 7.09 -8.09 -9.22
N THR A 223 8.15 -7.41 -9.67
CA THR A 223 8.67 -7.56 -11.04
C THR A 223 9.45 -8.84 -11.24
N GLU A 224 9.98 -9.45 -10.18
CA GLU A 224 10.70 -10.73 -10.24
C GLU A 224 9.73 -11.91 -10.20
N ASN A 225 8.58 -11.75 -9.54
CA ASN A 225 7.52 -12.76 -9.48
C ASN A 225 6.17 -12.17 -9.90
N SER A 226 6.00 -11.99 -11.22
CA SER A 226 4.81 -11.40 -11.84
C SER A 226 3.50 -12.17 -11.56
N SER A 227 3.60 -13.43 -11.14
CA SER A 227 2.43 -14.24 -10.80
C SER A 227 1.74 -13.76 -9.52
N ASN A 228 2.48 -13.20 -8.56
CA ASN A 228 1.94 -12.86 -7.25
C ASN A 228 1.98 -11.36 -6.96
N LYS A 229 0.89 -10.83 -6.39
CA LYS A 229 0.85 -9.46 -5.86
C LYS A 229 1.12 -9.48 -4.37
N ILE A 230 1.93 -8.55 -3.90
CA ILE A 230 2.14 -8.34 -2.48
C ILE A 230 1.09 -7.36 -1.97
N ILE A 231 0.48 -7.71 -0.85
CA ILE A 231 -0.66 -7.00 -0.27
C ILE A 231 -0.34 -6.76 1.21
N ILE A 232 -0.45 -5.51 1.62
CA ILE A 232 -0.39 -5.10 3.03
C ILE A 232 -1.80 -4.70 3.45
N LEU A 233 -2.34 -5.31 4.49
CA LEU A 233 -3.66 -5.01 5.05
C LEU A 233 -3.52 -4.42 6.46
N PHE A 234 -4.28 -3.36 6.72
CA PHE A 234 -4.28 -2.65 7.99
C PHE A 234 -5.63 -2.82 8.70
N GLY A 235 -5.56 -3.26 9.95
CA GLY A 235 -6.66 -3.55 10.84
C GLY A 235 -6.50 -2.88 12.20
N ASN A 236 -7.58 -2.91 12.97
CA ASN A 236 -7.60 -2.42 14.34
C ASN A 236 -8.53 -3.32 15.15
N ILE A 237 -8.13 -3.63 16.39
CA ILE A 237 -8.90 -4.35 17.40
C ILE A 237 -8.81 -3.49 18.67
N ASN A 238 -9.90 -2.83 19.06
CA ASN A 238 -9.90 -1.83 20.14
C ASN A 238 -8.76 -0.79 19.97
N LYS A 239 -7.83 -0.72 20.93
CA LYS A 239 -6.66 0.19 20.90
C LYS A 239 -5.46 -0.36 20.13
N TYR A 240 -5.54 -1.60 19.64
CA TYR A 240 -4.43 -2.31 19.00
C TYR A 240 -4.53 -2.20 17.48
N SER A 241 -3.38 -2.06 16.81
CA SER A 241 -3.27 -2.19 15.37
C SER A 241 -2.94 -3.64 14.98
N LEU A 242 -3.40 -4.00 13.78
CA LEU A 242 -3.19 -5.31 13.19
C LEU A 242 -2.65 -5.09 11.77
N ASP A 243 -1.48 -5.64 11.49
CA ASP A 243 -0.82 -5.55 10.20
C ASP A 243 -0.62 -6.94 9.62
N PHE A 244 -0.86 -7.07 8.31
CA PHE A 244 -0.78 -8.35 7.62
C PHE A 244 -0.20 -8.16 6.23
N ILE A 245 0.95 -8.79 5.97
CA ILE A 245 1.60 -8.79 4.67
C ILE A 245 1.51 -10.19 4.08
N ALA A 246 0.98 -10.30 2.86
CA ALA A 246 0.86 -11.56 2.14
C ALA A 246 1.09 -11.38 0.65
N SER A 247 1.37 -12.48 -0.04
CA SER A 247 1.57 -12.55 -1.48
C SER A 247 0.52 -13.48 -2.10
N GLY A 248 -0.09 -13.09 -3.23
CA GLY A 248 -1.03 -13.94 -3.98
C GLY A 248 -2.37 -13.28 -4.32
N ASN A 249 -3.46 -14.05 -4.24
CA ASN A 249 -4.81 -13.61 -4.59
C ASN A 249 -5.40 -12.67 -3.53
N PHE A 250 -5.69 -11.44 -3.95
CA PHE A 250 -6.21 -10.40 -3.07
C PHE A 250 -7.51 -10.76 -2.33
N TYR A 251 -8.47 -11.40 -2.99
CA TYR A 251 -9.76 -11.69 -2.38
C TYR A 251 -9.65 -12.78 -1.31
N LYS A 252 -8.89 -13.85 -1.59
CA LYS A 252 -8.59 -14.91 -0.62
C LYS A 252 -7.81 -14.37 0.58
N ILE A 253 -6.75 -13.61 0.33
CA ILE A 253 -5.93 -12.96 1.38
C ILE A 253 -6.80 -12.07 2.27
N LYS A 254 -7.70 -11.28 1.66
CA LYS A 254 -8.60 -10.38 2.40
C LYS A 254 -9.64 -11.14 3.22
N GLU A 255 -10.11 -12.28 2.75
CA GLU A 255 -11.01 -13.15 3.52
C GLU A 255 -10.31 -13.71 4.75
N ILE A 256 -9.11 -14.26 4.58
CA ILE A 256 -8.33 -14.83 5.68
C ILE A 256 -7.96 -13.75 6.69
N PHE A 257 -7.58 -12.57 6.24
CA PHE A 257 -7.34 -11.42 7.13
C PHE A 257 -8.58 -11.07 7.98
N LYS A 258 -9.79 -11.13 7.41
CA LYS A 258 -11.03 -10.92 8.17
C LYS A 258 -11.27 -12.04 9.19
N GLN A 259 -11.01 -13.29 8.81
CA GLN A 259 -11.15 -14.43 9.70
C GLN A 259 -10.18 -14.32 10.88
N PHE A 260 -8.89 -14.07 10.62
CA PHE A 260 -7.89 -13.82 11.65
C PHE A 260 -8.31 -12.69 12.58
N LYS A 261 -8.68 -11.53 12.02
CA LYS A 261 -9.15 -10.40 12.81
C LYS A 261 -10.35 -10.77 13.69
N SER A 262 -11.31 -11.53 13.15
CA SER A 262 -12.49 -11.97 13.89
C SER A 262 -12.11 -12.89 15.05
N LYS A 263 -11.28 -13.92 14.82
CA LYS A 263 -10.82 -14.85 15.85
C LYS A 263 -10.10 -14.10 16.98
N VAL A 264 -9.13 -13.26 16.61
CA VAL A 264 -8.34 -12.48 17.57
C VAL A 264 -9.21 -11.48 18.35
N SER A 265 -10.22 -10.88 17.73
CA SER A 265 -11.10 -9.90 18.40
C SER A 265 -12.02 -10.49 19.47
N LEU A 266 -12.20 -11.81 19.51
CA LEU A 266 -12.96 -12.48 20.56
C LEU A 266 -12.17 -12.61 21.86
N ASP A 267 -10.85 -12.43 21.80
CA ASP A 267 -10.00 -12.57 22.97
C ASP A 267 -10.15 -11.37 23.91
N SER A 268 -10.52 -11.65 25.15
CA SER A 268 -10.76 -10.64 26.17
C SER A 268 -9.53 -9.78 26.48
N ILE A 269 -8.32 -10.24 26.17
CA ILE A 269 -7.09 -9.49 26.43
C ILE A 269 -7.09 -8.13 25.71
N PHE A 270 -7.74 -8.03 24.56
CA PHE A 270 -7.84 -6.78 23.81
C PHE A 270 -8.79 -5.75 24.42
N ASN A 271 -9.58 -6.12 25.43
CA ASN A 271 -10.39 -5.17 26.19
C ASN A 271 -9.59 -4.45 27.28
N THR A 272 -8.40 -4.96 27.61
CA THR A 272 -7.47 -4.33 28.55
C THR A 272 -6.44 -3.47 27.82
N GLU A 273 -6.04 -2.39 28.46
CA GLU A 273 -4.95 -1.55 27.96
C GLU A 273 -3.62 -2.26 28.20
N PHE A 274 -2.73 -2.19 27.21
CA PHE A 274 -1.43 -2.82 27.28
C PHE A 274 -0.56 -2.15 28.36
N SER A 275 -0.14 -2.93 29.35
CA SER A 275 0.66 -2.45 30.49
C SER A 275 2.17 -2.51 30.28
N GLY A 276 2.63 -2.98 29.12
CA GLY A 276 4.05 -3.28 28.86
C GLY A 276 4.43 -4.74 29.08
N ASP A 277 3.56 -5.56 29.69
CA ASP A 277 3.81 -7.00 29.86
C ASP A 277 3.28 -7.81 28.67
N LEU A 278 4.17 -8.51 27.97
CA LEU A 278 3.85 -9.39 26.84
C LEU A 278 3.34 -10.77 27.29
N LYS A 279 3.59 -11.20 28.53
CA LYS A 279 3.20 -12.55 29.00
C LYS A 279 1.72 -12.86 28.77
N PRO A 280 0.76 -11.95 29.03
CA PRO A 280 -0.66 -12.21 28.83
C PRO A 280 -1.07 -12.39 27.36
N PHE A 281 -0.17 -12.09 26.41
CA PHE A 281 -0.45 -12.14 24.97
C PHE A 281 0.19 -13.35 24.28
N LYS A 282 0.98 -14.16 25.01
CA LYS A 282 1.74 -15.30 24.42
C LYS A 282 0.85 -16.34 23.75
N HIS A 283 -0.36 -16.57 24.27
CA HIS A 283 -1.29 -17.55 23.71
C HIS A 283 -1.81 -17.14 22.34
N LEU A 284 -1.76 -15.86 21.99
CA LEU A 284 -2.24 -15.36 20.71
C LEU A 284 -1.47 -15.93 19.50
N ASN A 285 -0.24 -16.42 19.72
CA ASN A 285 0.52 -17.16 18.71
C ASN A 285 -0.21 -18.43 18.23
N GLN A 286 -1.11 -19.00 19.03
CA GLN A 286 -1.94 -20.15 18.62
C GLN A 286 -2.90 -19.78 17.50
N TYR A 287 -3.59 -18.62 17.60
CA TYR A 287 -4.47 -18.14 16.53
C TYR A 287 -3.71 -17.92 15.21
N LEU A 288 -2.48 -17.43 15.32
CA LEU A 288 -1.63 -17.23 14.15
C LEU A 288 -1.24 -18.57 13.49
N ASN A 289 -0.81 -19.54 14.29
CA ASN A 289 -0.44 -20.87 13.80
C ASN A 289 -1.63 -21.59 13.11
N GLU A 290 -2.84 -21.40 13.62
CA GLU A 290 -4.06 -21.90 12.95
C GLU A 290 -4.27 -21.27 11.57
N ILE A 291 -4.17 -19.94 11.48
CA ILE A 291 -4.35 -19.22 10.21
C ILE A 291 -3.25 -19.56 9.20
N ILE A 292 -2.00 -19.73 9.63
CA ILE A 292 -0.91 -20.16 8.74
C ILE A 292 -1.23 -21.54 8.15
N ARG A 293 -1.70 -22.48 8.97
CA ARG A 293 -2.10 -23.82 8.48
C ARG A 293 -3.27 -23.77 7.51
N GLU A 294 -4.21 -22.85 7.70
CA GLU A 294 -5.31 -22.63 6.75
C GLU A 294 -4.83 -22.05 5.41
N PHE A 295 -3.64 -21.43 5.36
CA PHE A 295 -3.04 -20.86 4.14
C PHE A 295 -2.29 -21.89 3.29
N ASP A 296 -1.64 -22.85 3.94
CA ASP A 296 -0.81 -23.87 3.30
C ASP A 296 -1.61 -25.07 2.75
N ASN A 297 -2.89 -25.21 3.14
CA ASN A 297 -3.83 -26.23 2.67
C ASN A 297 -4.74 -25.69 1.54
#